data_AF-A0A958EJJ6-F1
#
_entry.id   AF-A0A958EJJ6-F1
#
_cell.length_a   1.000
_cell.length_b   1.000
_cell.length_c   1.000
_cell.angle_alpha   90.00
_cell.angle_beta   90.00
_cell.angle_gamma   90.00
#
_symmetry.space_group_name_H-M   'P 1'
#
loop_
_entity.id
_entity.type
_entity.pdbx_description
1 polymer ?
#
loop_
_entity_poly.entity_id
_entity_poly.type
_entity_poly.pdbx_seq_one_letter_code
_entity_poly.pdbx_strand_id
1 'polypeptide(L)'
;SLSHDNPWYHEGKFAKGIGGPHVGENKIWPMGLVMQALTSENDQEIINCLTMLKKTHAGTGFIHESFHVDDPKNYSRSWFAWANTLFGELIVHLHKEKPHLLKQKLG
;
A
#
# COMPACT_ATOMS: atom_id res chain seq x y z
N SER A 1 -13.24 -4.87 7.28
CA SER A 1 -13.15 -5.98 6.31
C SER A 1 -12.54 -5.46 5.01
N LEU A 2 -11.73 -6.26 4.31
CA LEU A 2 -11.24 -6.02 2.94
C LEU A 2 -12.26 -6.59 1.93
N SER A 3 -13.51 -6.16 2.04
CA SER A 3 -14.61 -6.60 1.21
C SER A 3 -15.52 -5.43 0.86
N HIS A 4 -16.33 -5.59 -0.18
CA HIS A 4 -17.33 -4.61 -0.59
C HIS A 4 -18.42 -4.33 0.47
N ASP A 5 -18.50 -5.12 1.54
CA ASP A 5 -19.36 -4.84 2.68
C ASP A 5 -18.85 -3.64 3.51
N ASN A 6 -17.57 -3.31 3.37
CA ASN A 6 -17.01 -2.10 3.96
C ASN A 6 -17.16 -0.94 2.97
N PRO A 7 -17.92 0.13 3.30
CA PRO A 7 -18.16 1.25 2.38
C PRO A 7 -16.88 2.01 1.98
N TRP A 8 -15.80 1.83 2.72
CA TRP A 8 -14.49 2.44 2.45
C TRP A 8 -13.50 1.48 1.80
N TYR A 9 -13.95 0.29 1.39
CA TYR A 9 -13.18 -0.58 0.53
C TYR A 9 -13.32 -0.13 -0.92
N HIS A 10 -12.19 0.18 -1.55
CA HIS A 10 -12.12 0.55 -2.94
C HIS A 10 -11.18 -0.40 -3.67
N GLU A 11 -11.55 -0.79 -4.89
CA GLU A 11 -10.77 -1.62 -5.79
C GLU A 11 -10.82 -0.99 -7.18
N GLY A 12 -9.65 -0.85 -7.79
CA GLY A 12 -9.50 -0.30 -9.13
C GLY A 12 -8.29 -0.88 -9.82
N LYS A 13 -7.88 -0.24 -10.90
CA LYS A 13 -6.84 -0.75 -11.82
C LYS A 13 -5.49 -0.99 -11.16
N PHE A 14 -5.08 -0.15 -10.22
CA PHE A 14 -3.72 -0.19 -9.66
C PHE A 14 -3.66 -0.77 -8.25
N ALA A 15 -4.75 -0.70 -7.50
CA ALA A 15 -4.78 -1.18 -6.13
C ALA A 15 -6.19 -1.48 -5.62
N LYS A 16 -6.23 -2.19 -4.51
CA LYS A 16 -7.42 -2.35 -3.68
C LYS A 16 -7.04 -2.22 -2.22
N GLY A 17 -7.93 -1.63 -1.42
CA GLY A 17 -7.66 -1.38 -0.01
C GLY A 17 -8.69 -0.48 0.64
N ILE A 18 -8.34 -0.02 1.84
CA ILE A 18 -9.22 0.81 2.67
C ILE A 18 -8.80 2.28 2.59
N GLY A 19 -9.80 3.15 2.39
CA GLY A 19 -9.70 4.59 2.57
C GLY A 19 -10.54 5.07 3.74
N GLY A 20 -11.21 6.21 3.57
CA GLY A 20 -12.10 6.77 4.57
C GLY A 20 -12.71 8.10 4.12
N PRO A 21 -13.67 8.64 4.89
CA PRO A 21 -14.34 9.89 4.54
C PRO A 21 -13.38 11.08 4.42
N HIS A 22 -12.24 11.02 5.11
CA HIS A 22 -11.18 12.03 5.04
C HIS A 22 -10.55 12.16 3.65
N VAL A 23 -10.46 11.07 2.89
CA VAL A 23 -9.79 11.05 1.58
C VAL A 23 -10.75 10.98 0.40
N GLY A 24 -12.01 10.63 0.68
CA GLY A 24 -13.07 10.57 -0.31
C GLY A 24 -13.12 9.24 -1.07
N GLU A 25 -14.07 9.16 -2.01
CA GLU A 25 -14.34 7.95 -2.78
C GLU A 25 -13.16 7.54 -3.68
N ASN A 26 -13.04 6.23 -3.89
CA ASN A 26 -12.05 5.61 -4.77
C ASN A 26 -10.59 5.91 -4.38
N LYS A 27 -10.36 6.39 -3.16
CA LYS A 27 -9.02 6.58 -2.62
C LYS A 27 -8.75 5.60 -1.49
N ILE A 28 -7.52 5.10 -1.43
CA ILE A 28 -7.07 4.22 -0.34
C ILE A 28 -5.85 4.80 0.34
N TRP A 29 -5.58 4.35 1.57
CA TRP A 29 -4.36 4.68 2.30
C TRP A 29 -3.27 3.62 2.04
N PRO A 30 -2.12 3.98 1.46
CA PRO A 30 -0.96 3.09 1.35
C PRO A 30 -0.54 2.47 2.69
N MET A 31 -0.70 3.22 3.79
CA MET A 31 -0.41 2.72 5.13
C MET A 31 -1.24 1.48 5.50
N GLY A 32 -2.46 1.37 4.99
CA GLY A 32 -3.28 0.17 5.15
C GLY A 32 -2.63 -1.05 4.47
N LEU A 33 -2.04 -0.87 3.29
CA LEU A 33 -1.30 -1.92 2.58
C LEU A 33 -0.01 -2.31 3.31
N VAL A 34 0.70 -1.32 3.89
CA VAL A 34 1.89 -1.57 4.71
C VAL A 34 1.54 -2.40 5.94
N MET A 35 0.47 -2.02 6.66
CA MET A 35 0.00 -2.78 7.82
C MET A 35 -0.47 -4.18 7.42
N GLN A 36 -1.23 -4.31 6.33
CA GLN A 36 -1.65 -5.61 5.81
C GLN A 36 -0.46 -6.53 5.53
N ALA A 37 0.62 -6.00 4.92
CA ALA A 37 1.84 -6.77 4.70
C ALA A 37 2.57 -7.13 5.99
N LEU A 38 2.66 -6.21 6.97
CA LEU A 38 3.29 -6.43 8.27
C LEU A 38 2.57 -7.50 9.11
N THR A 39 1.24 -7.62 8.98
CA THR A 39 0.43 -8.56 9.77
C THR A 39 0.09 -9.84 9.03
N SER A 40 0.57 -10.03 7.80
CA SER A 40 0.27 -11.22 7.00
C SER A 40 1.33 -12.30 7.21
N GLU A 41 0.87 -13.56 7.33
CA GLU A 41 1.74 -14.73 7.27
C GLU A 41 1.82 -15.31 5.85
N ASN A 42 0.96 -14.85 4.94
CA ASN A 42 0.86 -15.33 3.56
C ASN A 42 1.80 -14.55 2.64
N ASP A 43 2.84 -15.22 2.15
CA ASP A 43 3.85 -14.65 1.26
C ASP A 43 3.24 -14.01 -0.01
N GLN A 44 2.19 -14.59 -0.58
CA GLN A 44 1.53 -14.05 -1.77
C GLN A 44 0.78 -12.75 -1.46
N GLU A 45 0.15 -12.65 -0.29
CA GLU A 45 -0.50 -11.42 0.16
C GLU A 45 0.53 -10.30 0.36
N ILE A 46 1.66 -10.61 1.00
CA ILE A 46 2.77 -9.67 1.18
C ILE A 46 3.27 -9.16 -0.19
N ILE A 47 3.52 -10.07 -1.14
CA ILE A 47 3.94 -9.72 -2.50
C ILE A 47 2.91 -8.82 -3.20
N ASN A 48 1.62 -9.11 -3.04
CA ASN A 48 0.56 -8.29 -3.63
C ASN A 48 0.57 -6.86 -3.04
N CYS A 49 0.70 -6.72 -1.73
CA CYS A 49 0.84 -5.42 -1.07
C CYS A 49 2.07 -4.65 -1.55
N LEU A 50 3.24 -5.29 -1.59
CA LEU A 50 4.48 -4.68 -2.08
C LEU A 50 4.37 -4.25 -3.55
N THR A 51 3.71 -5.06 -4.38
CA THR A 51 3.47 -4.74 -5.78
C THR A 51 2.58 -3.52 -5.93
N MET A 52 1.48 -3.43 -5.17
CA MET A 52 0.62 -2.26 -5.17
C MET A 52 1.37 -1.00 -4.71
N LEU A 53 2.13 -1.06 -3.61
CA LEU A 53 2.94 0.05 -3.11
C LEU A 53 3.95 0.53 -4.17
N LYS A 54 4.64 -0.40 -4.83
CA LYS A 54 5.60 -0.09 -5.91
C LYS A 54 4.92 0.52 -7.14
N LYS A 55 3.68 0.14 -7.47
CA LYS A 55 2.96 0.68 -8.64
C LYS A 55 2.29 2.03 -8.38
N THR A 56 2.15 2.44 -7.12
CA THR A 56 1.27 3.56 -6.73
C THR A 56 1.99 4.76 -6.14
N HIS A 57 3.33 4.77 -6.17
CA HIS A 57 4.14 5.92 -5.71
C HIS A 57 4.22 7.08 -6.71
N ALA A 58 3.45 7.07 -7.81
CA ALA A 58 3.38 8.16 -8.80
C ALA A 58 4.74 8.66 -9.36
N GLY A 59 5.79 7.82 -9.37
CA GLY A 59 7.15 8.23 -9.75
C GLY A 59 7.95 8.99 -8.68
N THR A 60 7.40 9.22 -7.49
CA THR A 60 8.04 10.02 -6.44
C THR A 60 9.03 9.23 -5.58
N GLY A 61 8.85 7.91 -5.48
CA GLY A 61 9.63 7.05 -4.58
C GLY A 61 9.22 7.16 -3.11
N PHE A 62 8.15 7.89 -2.79
CA PHE A 62 7.63 8.06 -1.43
C PHE A 62 6.26 7.41 -1.26
N ILE A 63 5.89 7.17 0.00
CA ILE A 63 4.54 6.76 0.38
C ILE A 63 3.71 8.00 0.68
N HIS A 64 2.57 8.11 -0.01
CA HIS A 64 1.61 9.20 0.13
C HIS A 64 0.58 8.90 1.23
N GLU A 65 -0.21 9.90 1.62
CA GLU A 65 -1.33 9.67 2.54
C GLU A 65 -2.43 8.85 1.88
N SER A 66 -2.81 9.22 0.66
CA SER A 66 -3.78 8.48 -0.14
C SER A 66 -3.48 8.60 -1.62
N PHE A 67 -4.07 7.71 -2.42
CA PHE A 67 -4.09 7.82 -3.88
C PHE A 67 -5.39 7.23 -4.45
N HIS A 68 -5.79 7.68 -5.64
CA HIS A 68 -6.94 7.13 -6.36
C HIS A 68 -6.63 5.76 -6.95
N VAL A 69 -7.49 4.76 -6.74
CA VAL A 69 -7.25 3.35 -7.13
C VAL A 69 -7.04 3.15 -8.64
N ASP A 70 -7.61 4.03 -9.47
CA ASP A 70 -7.41 4.03 -10.93
C ASP A 70 -6.38 5.04 -11.45
N ASP A 71 -5.93 5.97 -10.61
CA ASP A 71 -4.95 7.00 -11.00
C ASP A 71 -4.04 7.38 -9.83
N PRO A 72 -2.91 6.67 -9.65
CA PRO A 72 -2.01 6.94 -8.54
C PRO A 72 -1.37 8.33 -8.54
N LYS A 73 -1.41 9.05 -9.68
CA LYS A 73 -0.94 10.45 -9.74
C LYS A 73 -1.89 11.41 -9.01
N ASN A 74 -3.14 11.03 -8.80
CA ASN A 74 -4.08 11.72 -7.91
C ASN A 74 -3.88 11.24 -6.47
N TYR A 75 -2.80 11.72 -5.85
CA TYR A 75 -2.44 11.41 -4.46
C TYR A 75 -2.53 12.66 -3.56
N SER A 76 -2.62 12.44 -2.24
CA SER A 76 -2.52 13.49 -1.23
C SER A 76 -1.22 13.36 -0.42
N ARG A 77 -0.67 14.52 0.00
CA ARG A 77 0.56 14.65 0.79
C ARG A 77 1.78 13.99 0.15
N SER A 78 2.49 14.77 -0.67
CA SER A 78 3.76 14.37 -1.30
C SER A 78 4.87 14.03 -0.30
N TRP A 79 4.84 14.63 0.90
CA TRP A 79 5.77 14.31 1.97
C TRP A 79 5.02 13.93 3.25
N PHE A 80 5.03 12.64 3.55
CA PHE A 80 4.41 12.09 4.75
C PHE A 80 5.40 11.18 5.48
N ALA A 81 6.21 11.80 6.35
CA ALA A 81 7.32 11.12 7.03
C ALA A 81 6.91 9.83 7.76
N TRP A 82 5.75 9.84 8.44
CA TRP A 82 5.26 8.65 9.15
C TRP A 82 5.00 7.46 8.21
N ALA A 83 4.34 7.70 7.08
CA ALA A 83 4.07 6.65 6.10
C ALA A 83 5.36 6.09 5.48
N ASN A 84 6.34 6.97 5.22
CA ASN A 84 7.67 6.56 4.75
C ASN A 84 8.41 5.70 5.80
N THR A 85 8.39 6.10 7.07
CA THR A 85 9.02 5.34 8.16
C THR A 85 8.39 3.96 8.29
N LEU A 86 7.06 3.86 8.25
CA LEU A 86 6.37 2.57 8.36
C LEU A 86 6.69 1.64 7.18
N PHE A 87 6.83 2.19 5.97
CA PHE A 87 7.30 1.40 4.82
C PHE A 87 8.74 0.93 5.02
N GLY A 88 9.63 1.78 5.54
CA GLY A 88 10.99 1.37 5.91
C GLY A 88 11.00 0.23 6.93
N GLU A 89 10.13 0.30 7.94
CA GLU A 89 9.95 -0.76 8.94
C GLU A 89 9.51 -2.08 8.29
N LEU A 90 8.54 -2.06 7.37
CA LEU A 90 8.14 -3.24 6.59
C LEU A 90 9.32 -3.86 5.84
N ILE A 91 10.14 -3.06 5.16
CA ILE A 91 11.30 -3.59 4.42
C ILE A 91 12.33 -4.22 5.36
N VAL A 92 12.62 -3.59 6.50
CA VAL A 92 13.54 -4.15 7.52
C VAL A 92 12.98 -5.45 8.11
N HIS A 93 11.68 -5.47 8.44
CA HIS A 93 11.00 -6.67 8.94
C HIS A 93 11.10 -7.83 7.94
N LEU A 94 10.76 -7.60 6.67
CA LEU A 94 10.85 -8.63 5.63
C LEU A 94 12.28 -9.06 5.36
N HIS A 95 13.26 -8.15 5.44
CA HIS A 95 14.66 -8.51 5.29
C HIS A 95 15.12 -9.51 6.37
N LYS A 96 14.62 -9.37 7.60
CA LYS A 96 14.95 -10.25 8.71
C LYS A 96 14.19 -11.57 8.66
N GLU A 97 12.88 -11.52 8.43
CA GLU A 97 12.00 -12.68 8.62
C GLU A 97 11.71 -13.44 7.32
N LYS A 98 11.66 -12.75 6.17
CA LYS A 98 11.26 -13.31 4.87
C LYS A 98 12.12 -12.75 3.71
N PRO A 99 13.47 -12.84 3.76
CA PRO A 99 14.36 -12.19 2.80
C PRO A 99 14.19 -12.67 1.35
N HIS A 100 13.64 -13.86 1.13
CA HIS A 100 13.35 -14.39 -0.19
C HIS A 100 12.30 -13.56 -0.94
N LEU A 101 11.38 -12.90 -0.23
CA LEU A 101 10.35 -12.05 -0.85
C LEU A 101 10.95 -10.79 -1.49
N LEU A 102 11.99 -10.21 -0.88
CA LEU A 102 12.65 -9.00 -1.38
C LEU A 102 13.55 -9.25 -2.60
N LYS A 103 13.91 -10.51 -2.86
CA LYS A 103 14.71 -10.91 -4.04
C LYS A 103 13.85 -11.12 -5.29
N GLN A 104 12.53 -11.15 -5.14
CA GLN A 104 11.62 -11.36 -6.26
C GLN A 104 11.46 -10.09 -7.08
N LYS A 105 11.38 -10.23 -8.41
CA LYS A 105 11.00 -9.12 -9.28
C LYS A 105 9.51 -8.87 -9.13
N LEU A 106 9.17 -7.81 -8.43
CA LEU A 106 7.81 -7.25 -8.44
C LEU A 106 7.55 -6.65 -9.83
N GLY A 107 6.59 -7.24 -10.56
CA GLY A 107 6.16 -6.78 -11.88
C GLY A 107 5.23 -5.58 -11.83
#